data_AF-A0A537J2L6-F1
#
_entry.id   AF-A0A537J2L6-F1
#
_cell.length_a   1.000
_cell.length_b   1.000
_cell.length_c   1.000
_cell.angle_alpha   90.00
_cell.angle_beta   90.00
_cell.angle_gamma   90.00
#
_symmetry.space_group_name_H-M   'P 1'
#
loop_
_entity.id
_entity.type
_entity.pdbx_description
1 polymer ?
#
loop_
_entity_poly.entity_id
_entity_poly.type
_entity_poly.pdbx_seq_one_letter_code
_entity_poly.pdbx_strand_id
1 'polypeptide(L)'
;MSGFEEGGAVMSRTAERKSSERRFVSALRSSTLSRRALLGRAGVFAAGVVGGSSILSGGLPRVTVQGAASPIPKAGGVLRVAISDGGANDVLDPRIQTNNFEPICIGMMYESLVVNDNGFQSHPKLATSWEASKDAKTWTFHLRRGVEFHDGSKLTVKDALYSINLQTNPNQGGGSSGSPWAKTLGPIVQELKALDDYTLRFTLNTPTVFLPLTLGTRYGRIVKDMTTDLAGPGIFCHTESPLLAEWAALSG
;
A
#
# COMPACT_ATOMS: atom_id res chain seq x y z
N MET A 1 54.10 3.02 28.13
CA MET A 1 52.83 2.98 28.89
C MET A 1 51.87 3.96 28.23
N SER A 2 50.99 3.49 27.34
CA SER A 2 49.78 4.23 26.90
C SER A 2 48.96 3.33 25.97
N GLY A 3 48.17 2.45 26.55
CA GLY A 3 47.12 1.70 25.87
C GLY A 3 46.02 1.43 26.90
N PHE A 4 44.76 1.46 26.45
CA PHE A 4 43.50 1.31 27.19
C PHE A 4 42.85 2.59 27.75
N GLU A 5 42.17 3.38 26.91
CA GLU A 5 41.05 4.24 27.37
C GLU A 5 39.80 4.28 26.46
N GLU A 6 39.76 3.61 25.29
CA GLU A 6 38.59 3.68 24.38
C GLU A 6 37.46 2.67 24.66
N GLY A 7 37.66 1.67 25.52
CA GLY A 7 36.66 0.61 25.77
C GLY A 7 35.46 1.02 26.63
N GLY A 8 35.59 2.07 27.47
CA GLY A 8 34.57 2.43 28.46
C GLY A 8 33.33 3.11 27.88
N ALA A 9 33.51 3.93 26.83
CA ALA A 9 32.44 4.76 26.26
C ALA A 9 31.48 3.98 25.34
N VAL A 10 31.92 2.84 24.79
CA VAL A 10 31.09 1.97 23.94
C VAL A 10 30.24 1.01 24.79
N MET A 11 30.78 0.52 25.92
CA MET A 11 30.03 -0.29 26.88
C MET A 11 28.96 0.50 27.63
N SER A 12 29.19 1.79 27.95
CA SER A 12 28.20 2.63 28.65
C SER A 12 26.95 2.90 27.80
N ARG A 13 27.11 3.23 26.51
CA ARG A 13 25.98 3.44 25.58
C ARG A 13 25.16 2.18 25.33
N THR A 14 25.83 1.01 25.34
CA THR A 14 25.17 -0.29 25.17
C THR A 14 24.37 -0.68 26.42
N ALA A 15 24.88 -0.34 27.62
CA ALA A 15 24.20 -0.55 28.89
C ALA A 15 22.98 0.39 29.05
N GLU A 16 23.09 1.65 28.62
CA GLU A 16 21.99 2.61 28.60
C GLU A 16 20.87 2.20 27.63
N ARG A 17 21.22 1.69 26.44
CA ARG A 17 20.25 1.18 25.46
C ARG A 17 19.50 -0.07 25.97
N LYS A 18 20.19 -0.99 26.64
CA LYS A 18 19.53 -2.14 27.31
C LYS A 18 18.68 -1.74 28.52
N SER A 19 18.95 -0.58 29.14
CA SER A 19 18.18 -0.04 30.26
C SER A 19 16.88 0.62 29.78
N SER A 20 16.94 1.39 28.69
CA SER A 20 15.76 2.01 28.09
C SER A 20 14.80 0.99 27.47
N GLU A 21 15.31 -0.05 26.80
CA GLU A 21 14.50 -1.15 26.27
C GLU A 21 13.78 -1.91 27.39
N ARG A 22 14.45 -2.17 28.52
CA ARG A 22 13.82 -2.82 29.69
C ARG A 22 12.76 -1.94 30.36
N ARG A 23 12.98 -0.62 30.42
CA ARG A 23 11.96 0.33 30.92
C ARG A 23 10.75 0.42 29.99
N PHE A 24 10.96 0.38 28.68
CA PHE A 24 9.88 0.38 27.69
C PHE A 24 9.05 -0.92 27.72
N VAL A 25 9.72 -2.07 27.79
CA VAL A 25 9.05 -3.38 27.93
C VAL A 25 8.34 -3.51 29.29
N SER A 26 8.90 -2.92 30.36
CA SER A 26 8.23 -2.83 31.66
C SER A 26 7.01 -1.91 31.63
N ALA A 27 7.06 -0.81 30.88
CA ALA A 27 5.94 0.12 30.71
C ALA A 27 4.81 -0.49 29.87
N LEU A 28 5.14 -1.30 28.85
CA LEU A 28 4.17 -2.06 28.07
C LEU A 28 3.52 -3.21 28.87
N ARG A 29 4.23 -3.78 29.86
CA ARG A 29 3.66 -4.77 30.79
C ARG A 29 2.77 -4.15 31.87
N SER A 30 2.98 -2.88 32.24
CA SER A 30 2.19 -2.21 33.29
C SER A 30 0.91 -1.52 32.78
N SER A 31 0.68 -1.42 31.47
CA SER A 31 -0.57 -0.90 30.90
C SER A 31 -1.57 -2.00 30.56
N THR A 32 -1.77 -2.98 31.46
CA THR A 32 -2.91 -3.89 31.39
C THR A 32 -4.14 -3.19 31.95
N LEU A 33 -4.81 -2.39 31.13
CA LEU A 33 -6.19 -1.98 31.42
C LEU A 33 -7.06 -3.25 31.35
N SER A 34 -7.37 -3.81 32.52
CA SER A 34 -8.24 -4.98 32.64
C SER A 34 -9.58 -4.69 31.96
N ARG A 35 -10.06 -5.64 31.15
CA ARG A 35 -11.40 -5.63 30.50
C ARG A 35 -12.53 -5.26 31.47
N ARG A 36 -12.34 -5.57 32.76
CA ARG A 36 -13.25 -5.25 33.86
C ARG A 36 -13.26 -3.78 34.26
N ALA A 37 -12.13 -3.08 34.12
CA ALA A 37 -12.04 -1.63 34.33
C ALA A 37 -12.66 -0.84 33.16
N LEU A 38 -12.65 -1.40 31.95
CA LEU A 38 -13.32 -0.81 30.79
C LEU A 38 -14.85 -0.96 30.90
N LEU A 39 -15.34 -2.15 31.27
CA LEU A 39 -16.78 -2.40 31.43
C LEU A 39 -17.37 -1.74 32.70
N GLY A 40 -16.57 -1.56 33.74
CA GLY A 40 -16.96 -0.78 34.92
C GLY A 40 -17.20 0.71 34.64
N ARG A 41 -16.64 1.26 33.54
CA ARG A 41 -16.83 2.65 33.12
C ARG A 41 -17.82 2.81 31.96
N ALA A 42 -18.13 1.73 31.23
CA ALA A 42 -19.13 1.72 30.16
C ALA A 42 -20.58 1.48 30.67
N GLY A 43 -20.76 1.06 31.93
CA GLY A 43 -22.08 0.78 32.52
C GLY A 43 -23.01 1.97 32.71
N VAL A 44 -22.62 3.18 32.32
CA VAL A 44 -23.47 4.40 32.37
C VAL A 44 -24.16 4.68 31.01
N PHE A 45 -23.90 3.90 29.95
CA PHE A 45 -24.40 4.19 28.58
C PHE A 45 -25.43 3.19 28.03
N ALA A 46 -26.20 2.51 28.88
CA ALA A 46 -27.25 1.60 28.42
C ALA A 46 -28.59 1.86 29.15
N ALA A 47 -29.14 3.06 29.03
CA ALA A 47 -30.56 3.29 29.23
C ALA A 47 -31.03 4.56 28.52
N GLY A 48 -31.86 4.40 27.48
CA GLY A 48 -32.88 5.38 27.13
C GLY A 48 -32.69 6.13 25.82
N VAL A 49 -33.15 5.55 24.71
CA VAL A 49 -33.84 6.31 23.67
C VAL A 49 -35.12 5.58 23.29
N VAL A 50 -36.17 5.75 24.10
CA VAL A 50 -37.57 5.69 23.63
C VAL A 50 -38.25 6.95 24.17
N GLY A 51 -39.02 7.60 23.29
CA GLY A 51 -39.41 9.00 23.37
C GLY A 51 -40.29 9.41 24.57
N GLY A 52 -40.53 10.71 24.67
CA GLY A 52 -41.57 11.28 25.53
C GLY A 52 -41.18 12.60 26.17
N SER A 53 -41.83 13.67 25.74
CA SER A 53 -41.76 14.98 26.39
C SER A 53 -42.33 14.93 27.81
N SER A 54 -41.72 15.77 28.67
CA SER A 54 -42.30 16.54 29.77
C SER A 54 -42.24 16.03 31.23
N ILE A 55 -41.69 16.93 32.06
CA ILE A 55 -41.80 17.19 33.51
C ILE A 55 -41.18 16.20 34.51
N LEU A 56 -40.06 16.59 35.15
CA LEU A 56 -39.99 16.96 36.57
C LEU A 56 -38.54 17.27 37.01
N SER A 57 -38.43 18.32 37.80
CA SER A 57 -37.26 18.89 38.45
C SER A 57 -36.47 17.87 39.30
N GLY A 58 -35.18 17.70 38.98
CA GLY A 58 -34.21 16.99 39.80
C GLY A 58 -32.84 17.01 39.13
N GLY A 59 -31.88 17.75 39.71
CA GLY A 59 -30.58 18.04 39.11
C GLY A 59 -29.70 16.80 38.91
N LEU A 60 -29.73 16.23 37.72
CA LEU A 60 -28.67 15.34 37.23
C LEU A 60 -27.82 16.11 36.22
N PRO A 61 -26.48 16.00 36.29
CA PRO A 61 -25.61 16.65 35.33
C PRO A 61 -25.90 16.07 33.95
N ARG A 62 -26.36 16.92 33.03
CA ARG A 62 -26.51 16.58 31.62
C ARG A 62 -25.11 16.30 31.08
N VAL A 63 -24.73 15.03 31.01
CA VAL A 63 -23.52 14.59 30.31
C VAL A 63 -23.80 14.78 28.81
N THR A 64 -23.46 15.95 28.30
CA THR A 64 -23.30 16.15 26.87
C THR A 64 -22.13 15.27 26.44
N VAL A 65 -22.42 14.19 25.72
CA VAL A 65 -21.43 13.50 24.90
C VAL A 65 -21.09 14.48 23.78
N GLN A 66 -20.14 15.36 24.06
CA GLN A 66 -19.53 16.19 23.04
C GLN A 66 -18.77 15.22 22.15
N GLY A 67 -19.35 14.90 20.99
CA GLY A 67 -18.68 14.10 19.99
C GLY A 67 -17.32 14.73 19.76
N ALA A 68 -16.25 14.00 20.09
CA ALA A 68 -14.90 14.45 19.83
C ALA A 68 -14.84 14.66 18.33
N ALA A 69 -14.82 15.93 17.91
CA ALA A 69 -14.59 16.28 16.53
C ALA A 69 -13.26 15.61 16.15
N SER A 70 -13.31 14.66 15.20
CA SER A 70 -12.10 14.07 14.64
C SER A 70 -11.18 15.22 14.24
N PRO A 71 -9.94 15.27 14.78
CA PRO A 71 -9.07 16.40 14.51
C PRO A 71 -8.92 16.55 13.00
N ILE A 72 -9.19 17.76 12.50
CA ILE A 72 -9.01 18.10 11.09
C ILE A 72 -7.55 17.77 10.74
N PRO A 73 -7.30 16.94 9.69
CA PRO A 73 -5.94 16.61 9.28
C PRO A 73 -5.14 17.89 9.02
N LYS A 74 -3.97 18.02 9.65
CA LYS A 74 -3.07 19.15 9.38
C LYS A 74 -2.39 18.91 8.04
N ALA A 75 -2.67 19.78 7.07
CA ALA A 75 -1.99 19.75 5.78
C ALA A 75 -0.56 20.30 5.90
N GLY A 76 0.36 19.67 5.18
CA GLY A 76 1.77 20.06 5.13
C GLY A 76 2.63 19.53 6.28
N GLY A 77 3.95 19.56 6.07
CA GLY A 77 4.95 19.04 7.00
C GLY A 77 5.99 18.16 6.29
N VAL A 78 7.01 17.74 7.03
CA VAL A 78 8.04 16.82 6.53
C VAL A 78 7.87 15.49 7.26
N LEU A 79 7.48 14.46 6.52
CA LEU A 79 7.55 13.08 7.00
C LEU A 79 9.00 12.60 6.88
N ARG A 80 9.62 12.27 8.01
CA ARG A 80 10.96 11.65 8.05
C ARG A 80 10.80 10.17 8.37
N VAL A 81 11.16 9.32 7.42
CA VAL A 81 11.15 7.86 7.56
C VAL A 81 12.59 7.37 7.58
N ALA A 82 12.94 6.55 8.57
CA ALA A 82 14.21 5.84 8.59
C ALA A 82 13.97 4.41 8.08
N ILE A 83 14.69 4.03 7.04
CA ILE A 83 14.65 2.68 6.44
C ILE A 83 16.04 2.10 6.64
N SER A 84 16.13 0.89 7.21
CA SER A 84 17.40 0.22 7.53
C SER A 84 18.05 -0.45 6.32
N ASP A 85 17.36 -0.42 5.18
CA ASP A 85 17.73 -1.01 3.90
C ASP A 85 17.94 0.12 2.88
N GLY A 86 18.82 -0.08 1.91
CA GLY A 86 19.19 0.92 0.90
C GLY A 86 20.68 1.30 0.87
N GLY A 87 21.17 1.65 -0.31
CA GLY A 87 22.57 1.96 -0.58
C GLY A 87 22.80 2.63 -1.94
N ALA A 88 24.05 2.97 -2.24
CA ALA A 88 24.40 3.71 -3.46
C ALA A 88 24.11 2.95 -4.77
N ASN A 89 23.83 1.64 -4.69
CA ASN A 89 23.55 0.78 -5.85
C ASN A 89 22.05 0.48 -6.02
N ASP A 90 21.17 1.15 -5.27
CA ASP A 90 19.72 0.97 -5.38
C ASP A 90 19.23 1.38 -6.77
N VAL A 91 18.23 0.66 -7.28
CA VAL A 91 17.66 0.88 -8.61
C VAL A 91 16.18 1.18 -8.49
N LEU A 92 15.74 2.31 -9.07
CA LEU A 92 14.33 2.71 -9.11
C LEU A 92 13.57 2.15 -10.32
N ASP A 93 14.10 1.09 -10.94
CA ASP A 93 13.46 0.39 -12.06
C ASP A 93 12.46 -0.64 -11.50
N PRO A 94 11.16 -0.52 -11.83
CA PRO A 94 10.12 -1.42 -11.32
C PRO A 94 10.31 -2.89 -11.72
N ARG A 95 11.20 -3.21 -12.67
CA ARG A 95 11.48 -4.59 -13.10
C ARG A 95 12.47 -5.31 -12.20
N ILE A 96 13.46 -4.62 -11.66
CA ILE A 96 14.68 -5.26 -11.09
C ILE A 96 14.95 -4.88 -9.64
N GLN A 97 13.89 -4.80 -8.85
CA GLN A 97 13.98 -4.50 -7.42
C GLN A 97 14.66 -5.64 -6.65
N THR A 98 15.69 -5.31 -5.87
CA THR A 98 16.55 -6.24 -5.12
C THR A 98 16.42 -6.13 -3.61
N ASN A 99 15.85 -5.04 -3.09
CA ASN A 99 15.75 -4.80 -1.64
C ASN A 99 14.34 -4.33 -1.20
N ASN A 100 14.20 -3.89 0.05
CA ASN A 100 12.94 -3.41 0.61
C ASN A 100 12.75 -1.89 0.55
N PHE A 101 13.81 -1.13 0.27
CA PHE A 101 13.76 0.33 0.13
C PHE A 101 13.19 0.74 -1.24
N GLU A 102 13.65 0.11 -2.31
CA GLU A 102 13.21 0.37 -3.69
C GLU A 102 11.68 0.28 -3.87
N PRO A 103 10.97 -0.79 -3.43
CA PRO A 103 9.51 -0.88 -3.60
C PRO A 103 8.75 0.23 -2.88
N ILE A 104 9.30 0.80 -1.81
CA ILE A 104 8.69 1.93 -1.09
C ILE A 104 8.76 3.19 -1.96
N CYS A 105 9.94 3.50 -2.50
CA CYS A 105 10.13 4.65 -3.38
C CYS A 105 9.35 4.50 -4.69
N ILE A 106 9.45 3.33 -5.33
CA ILE A 106 8.71 2.99 -6.55
C ILE A 106 7.21 3.03 -6.30
N GLY A 107 6.73 2.59 -5.13
CA GLY A 107 5.32 2.68 -4.75
C GLY A 107 4.80 4.10 -4.61
N MET A 108 5.68 5.09 -4.39
CA MET A 108 5.33 6.51 -4.41
C MET A 108 5.32 7.08 -5.83
N MET A 109 6.01 6.43 -6.78
CA MET A 109 6.22 6.90 -8.14
C MET A 109 5.38 6.16 -9.18
N TYR A 110 4.84 4.98 -8.87
CA TYR A 110 4.11 4.16 -9.83
C TYR A 110 2.95 3.42 -9.17
N GLU A 111 1.85 3.33 -9.90
CA GLU A 111 0.65 2.63 -9.45
C GLU A 111 0.46 1.31 -10.20
N SER A 112 -0.28 0.39 -9.59
CA SER A 112 -0.61 -0.93 -10.15
C SER A 112 -2.09 -1.02 -10.53
N LEU A 113 -2.45 -2.01 -11.36
CA LEU A 113 -3.85 -2.28 -11.71
C LEU A 113 -4.69 -2.60 -10.47
N VAL A 114 -4.11 -3.34 -9.54
CA VAL A 114 -4.74 -3.86 -8.32
C VAL A 114 -3.83 -3.51 -7.14
N VAL A 115 -4.40 -3.25 -5.97
CA VAL A 115 -3.64 -3.10 -4.72
C VAL A 115 -4.04 -4.22 -3.76
N ASN A 116 -3.08 -4.75 -3.00
CA ASN A 116 -3.36 -5.76 -1.99
C ASN A 116 -3.37 -5.14 -0.60
N ASP A 117 -4.31 -5.53 0.24
CA ASP A 117 -4.32 -5.16 1.65
C ASP A 117 -3.44 -6.08 2.51
N ASN A 118 -3.37 -5.80 3.81
CA ASN A 118 -2.60 -6.60 4.77
C ASN A 118 -3.18 -8.02 4.98
N GLY A 119 -4.43 -8.25 4.57
CA GLY A 119 -5.10 -9.55 4.57
C GLY A 119 -4.92 -10.33 3.26
N PHE A 120 -4.03 -9.87 2.38
CA PHE A 120 -3.80 -10.43 1.04
C PHE A 120 -5.06 -10.46 0.17
N GLN A 121 -6.00 -9.54 0.41
CA GLN A 121 -7.13 -9.34 -0.48
C GLN A 121 -6.80 -8.27 -1.50
N SER A 122 -7.19 -8.54 -2.74
CA SER A 122 -6.98 -7.65 -3.88
C SER A 122 -8.13 -6.67 -4.05
N HIS A 123 -7.80 -5.39 -4.18
CA HIS A 123 -8.72 -4.27 -4.29
C HIS A 123 -8.49 -3.46 -5.57
N PRO A 124 -9.54 -2.82 -6.11
CA PRO A 124 -9.41 -1.88 -7.23
C PRO A 124 -8.39 -0.77 -6.99
N LYS A 125 -7.67 -0.40 -8.06
CA LYS A 125 -6.74 0.73 -8.06
C LYS A 125 -6.82 1.45 -9.41
N LEU A 126 -5.87 1.20 -10.34
CA LEU A 126 -5.99 1.66 -11.72
C LEU A 126 -7.02 0.85 -12.50
N ALA A 127 -7.22 -0.43 -12.18
CA ALA A 127 -8.39 -1.17 -12.61
C ALA A 127 -9.53 -0.97 -11.61
N THR A 128 -10.72 -0.58 -12.09
CA THR A 128 -11.93 -0.39 -11.27
C THR A 128 -12.62 -1.70 -10.95
N SER A 129 -12.47 -2.70 -11.81
CA SER A 129 -13.04 -4.04 -11.66
C SER A 129 -12.31 -5.06 -12.53
N TRP A 130 -12.52 -6.33 -12.25
CA TRP A 130 -12.07 -7.43 -13.08
C TRP A 130 -13.00 -8.64 -12.97
N GLU A 131 -12.98 -9.46 -14.01
CA GLU A 131 -13.79 -10.67 -14.12
C GLU A 131 -12.93 -11.84 -14.58
N ALA A 132 -13.19 -13.02 -14.02
CA ALA A 132 -12.55 -14.27 -14.41
C ALA A 132 -13.54 -15.18 -15.13
N SER A 133 -13.07 -15.89 -16.16
CA SER A 133 -13.79 -17.03 -16.71
C SER A 133 -13.90 -18.16 -15.68
N LYS A 134 -14.87 -19.07 -15.89
CA LYS A 134 -15.12 -20.20 -14.98
C LYS A 134 -13.90 -21.12 -14.75
N ASP A 135 -13.00 -21.18 -15.72
CA ASP A 135 -11.76 -21.97 -15.68
C ASP A 135 -10.53 -21.17 -15.20
N ALA A 136 -10.71 -19.90 -14.81
CA ALA A 136 -9.66 -18.98 -14.37
C ALA A 136 -8.50 -18.81 -15.37
N LYS A 137 -8.78 -19.01 -16.67
CA LYS A 137 -7.81 -18.84 -17.76
C LYS A 137 -7.97 -17.53 -18.53
N THR A 138 -9.13 -16.90 -18.46
CA THR A 138 -9.36 -15.60 -19.07
C THR A 138 -9.73 -14.60 -17.99
N TRP A 139 -8.99 -13.50 -17.94
CA TRP A 139 -9.27 -12.39 -17.04
C TRP A 139 -9.47 -11.11 -17.82
N THR A 140 -10.51 -10.36 -17.50
CA THR A 140 -10.78 -9.05 -18.11
C THR A 140 -10.71 -7.99 -17.02
N PHE A 141 -9.85 -7.00 -17.19
CA PHE A 141 -9.66 -5.87 -16.28
C PHE A 141 -10.17 -4.59 -16.94
N HIS A 142 -10.95 -3.81 -16.20
CA HIS A 142 -11.48 -2.52 -16.65
C HIS A 142 -10.71 -1.39 -16.00
N LEU A 143 -10.06 -0.57 -16.81
CA LEU A 143 -9.21 0.53 -16.38
C LEU A 143 -10.04 1.78 -16.07
N ARG A 144 -9.59 2.52 -15.07
CA ARG A 144 -10.11 3.83 -14.71
C ARG A 144 -9.85 4.82 -15.84
N ARG A 145 -10.87 5.62 -16.16
CA ARG A 145 -10.80 6.69 -17.16
C ARG A 145 -10.36 8.01 -16.52
N GLY A 146 -9.73 8.87 -17.32
CA GLY A 146 -9.31 10.20 -16.87
C GLY A 146 -8.12 10.19 -15.92
N VAL A 147 -7.38 9.09 -15.87
CA VAL A 147 -6.11 9.02 -15.15
C VAL A 147 -5.02 9.61 -16.02
N GLU A 148 -4.18 10.46 -15.44
CA GLU A 148 -3.09 11.14 -16.13
C GLU A 148 -1.75 10.81 -15.48
N PHE A 149 -0.73 10.73 -16.31
CA PHE A 149 0.68 10.68 -15.92
C PHE A 149 1.20 12.11 -15.62
N HIS A 150 2.45 12.24 -15.16
CA HIS A 150 3.01 13.53 -14.68
C HIS A 150 3.23 14.54 -15.79
N ASP A 151 3.41 14.03 -17.00
CA ASP A 151 3.52 14.85 -18.19
C ASP A 151 2.15 15.27 -18.74
N GLY A 152 1.05 14.95 -18.03
CA GLY A 152 -0.33 15.23 -18.43
C GLY A 152 -0.88 14.27 -19.49
N SER A 153 -0.11 13.26 -19.92
CA SER A 153 -0.62 12.27 -20.86
C SER A 153 -1.61 11.32 -20.17
N LYS A 154 -2.61 10.86 -20.91
CA LYS A 154 -3.66 10.00 -20.37
C LYS A 154 -3.21 8.54 -20.32
N LEU A 155 -3.53 7.87 -19.22
CA LEU A 155 -3.41 6.43 -19.09
C LEU A 155 -4.38 5.73 -20.04
N THR A 156 -3.87 4.78 -20.80
CA THR A 156 -4.64 3.90 -21.68
C THR A 156 -4.30 2.44 -21.44
N VAL A 157 -5.08 1.53 -22.04
CA VAL A 157 -4.78 0.09 -22.04
C VAL A 157 -3.41 -0.23 -22.64
N LYS A 158 -2.87 0.61 -23.52
CA LYS A 158 -1.57 0.38 -24.18
C LYS A 158 -0.43 0.45 -23.18
N ASP A 159 -0.51 1.39 -22.24
CA ASP A 159 0.47 1.53 -21.16
C ASP A 159 0.45 0.30 -20.25
N ALA A 160 -0.74 -0.22 -19.94
CA ALA A 160 -0.89 -1.45 -19.18
C ALA A 160 -0.32 -2.67 -19.94
N LEU A 161 -0.63 -2.81 -21.23
CA LEU A 161 -0.07 -3.87 -22.07
C LEU A 161 1.46 -3.81 -22.14
N TYR A 162 2.00 -2.63 -22.39
CA TYR A 162 3.43 -2.39 -22.43
C TYR A 162 4.08 -2.79 -21.11
N SER A 163 3.52 -2.32 -19.99
CA SER A 163 4.04 -2.58 -18.64
C SER A 163 4.06 -4.06 -18.28
N ILE A 164 2.98 -4.80 -18.57
CA ILE A 164 2.95 -6.23 -18.28
C ILE A 164 3.93 -6.96 -19.19
N ASN A 165 3.97 -6.67 -20.49
CA ASN A 165 4.93 -7.28 -21.41
C ASN A 165 6.37 -7.01 -21.00
N LEU A 166 6.67 -5.78 -20.56
CA LEU A 166 7.97 -5.37 -20.05
C LEU A 166 8.43 -6.22 -18.83
N GLN A 167 7.49 -6.72 -18.04
CA GLN A 167 7.76 -7.58 -16.89
C GLN A 167 7.81 -9.07 -17.25
N THR A 168 6.97 -9.51 -18.21
CA THR A 168 6.74 -10.93 -18.50
C THR A 168 7.51 -11.45 -19.71
N ASN A 169 7.92 -10.59 -20.63
CA ASN A 169 8.54 -10.98 -21.89
C ASN A 169 9.97 -10.43 -22.00
N PRO A 170 11.00 -11.29 -21.98
CA PRO A 170 12.38 -10.85 -22.11
C PRO A 170 12.72 -10.32 -23.51
N ASN A 171 11.88 -10.58 -24.51
CA ASN A 171 12.15 -10.31 -25.92
C ASN A 171 11.24 -9.24 -26.54
N GLN A 172 10.24 -8.72 -25.82
CA GLN A 172 9.37 -7.64 -26.31
C GLN A 172 9.25 -6.52 -25.28
N GLY A 173 9.64 -5.30 -25.69
CA GLY A 173 9.58 -4.09 -24.87
C GLY A 173 10.94 -3.67 -24.33
N GLY A 174 11.72 -2.94 -25.14
CA GLY A 174 12.74 -1.99 -24.67
C GLY A 174 13.96 -2.49 -23.86
N GLY A 175 14.02 -3.76 -23.46
CA GLY A 175 15.18 -4.32 -22.76
C GLY A 175 14.82 -5.55 -21.95
N SER A 176 15.69 -6.56 -22.02
CA SER A 176 15.67 -7.82 -21.25
C SER A 176 14.93 -7.68 -19.92
N SER A 177 13.80 -8.36 -19.76
CA SER A 177 13.07 -8.37 -18.50
C SER A 177 13.92 -9.11 -17.46
N GLY A 178 14.75 -8.36 -16.72
CA GLY A 178 15.41 -8.83 -15.50
C GLY A 178 14.40 -9.14 -14.38
N SER A 179 13.13 -8.91 -14.63
CA SER A 179 12.03 -9.18 -13.71
C SER A 179 11.86 -10.66 -13.41
N PRO A 180 11.61 -11.02 -12.14
CA PRO A 180 11.18 -12.37 -11.77
C PRO A 180 9.89 -12.82 -12.49
N TRP A 181 9.05 -11.89 -12.95
CA TRP A 181 7.84 -12.23 -13.71
C TRP A 181 8.14 -12.88 -15.06
N ALA A 182 9.29 -12.62 -15.67
CA ALA A 182 9.70 -13.27 -16.91
C ALA A 182 9.77 -14.81 -16.78
N LYS A 183 10.08 -15.30 -15.58
CA LYS A 183 10.19 -16.74 -15.28
C LYS A 183 8.95 -17.32 -14.60
N THR A 184 8.11 -16.48 -14.00
CA THR A 184 6.96 -16.92 -13.21
C THR A 184 5.65 -16.67 -13.95
N LEU A 185 5.28 -15.41 -14.19
CA LEU A 185 4.04 -15.05 -14.88
C LEU A 185 4.15 -15.19 -16.40
N GLY A 186 5.30 -14.89 -16.99
CA GLY A 186 5.53 -14.91 -18.44
C GLY A 186 5.21 -16.23 -19.13
N PRO A 187 5.68 -17.39 -18.62
CA PRO A 187 5.34 -18.68 -19.22
C PRO A 187 3.85 -19.06 -19.12
N ILE A 188 3.09 -18.39 -18.24
CA ILE A 188 1.66 -18.66 -18.01
C ILE A 188 0.79 -17.78 -18.91
N VAL A 189 1.23 -16.55 -19.19
CA VAL A 189 0.54 -15.60 -20.07
C VAL A 189 0.65 -16.08 -21.51
N GLN A 190 -0.48 -16.51 -22.08
CA GLN A 190 -0.57 -16.90 -23.48
C GLN A 190 -0.79 -15.68 -24.39
N GLU A 191 -1.65 -14.75 -23.98
CA GLU A 191 -1.98 -13.56 -24.74
C GLU A 191 -2.37 -12.41 -23.81
N LEU A 192 -1.94 -11.20 -24.17
CA LEU A 192 -2.45 -9.96 -23.60
C LEU A 192 -3.07 -9.14 -24.73
N LYS A 193 -4.32 -8.73 -24.55
CA LYS A 193 -5.08 -8.06 -25.59
C LYS A 193 -5.84 -6.86 -25.06
N ALA A 194 -5.74 -5.74 -25.76
CA ALA A 194 -6.67 -4.63 -25.60
C ALA A 194 -7.99 -4.98 -26.32
N LEU A 195 -9.10 -5.01 -25.58
CA LEU A 195 -10.43 -5.13 -26.18
C LEU A 195 -10.97 -3.77 -26.63
N ASP A 196 -10.62 -2.73 -25.88
CA ASP A 196 -10.87 -1.32 -26.15
C ASP A 196 -9.81 -0.49 -25.39
N ASP A 197 -9.88 0.84 -25.48
CA ASP A 197 -8.90 1.77 -24.89
C ASP A 197 -8.73 1.66 -23.36
N TYR A 198 -9.67 1.02 -22.65
CA TYR A 198 -9.69 0.87 -21.20
C TYR A 198 -10.01 -0.56 -20.74
N THR A 199 -9.95 -1.55 -21.61
CA THR A 199 -10.24 -2.94 -21.24
C THR A 199 -9.11 -3.86 -21.66
N LEU A 200 -8.44 -4.43 -20.67
CA LEU A 200 -7.32 -5.36 -20.83
C LEU A 200 -7.80 -6.79 -20.61
N ARG A 201 -7.53 -7.69 -21.56
CA ARG A 201 -7.77 -9.12 -21.42
C ARG A 201 -6.45 -9.89 -21.31
N PHE A 202 -6.38 -10.74 -20.30
CA PHE A 202 -5.38 -11.79 -20.16
C PHE A 202 -5.98 -13.11 -20.62
N THR A 203 -5.23 -13.84 -21.45
CA THR A 203 -5.46 -15.26 -21.73
C THR A 203 -4.26 -16.03 -21.17
N LEU A 204 -4.53 -17.05 -20.36
CA LEU A 204 -3.54 -17.84 -19.65
C LEU A 204 -3.62 -19.30 -20.12
N ASN A 205 -2.47 -19.96 -20.26
CA ASN A 205 -2.45 -21.39 -20.61
C ASN A 205 -2.80 -22.29 -19.40
N THR A 206 -2.62 -21.78 -18.19
CA THR A 206 -2.82 -22.49 -16.91
C THR A 206 -3.83 -21.74 -16.04
N PRO A 207 -4.81 -22.43 -15.41
CA PRO A 207 -5.74 -21.80 -14.48
C PRO A 207 -5.00 -21.07 -13.36
N THR A 208 -5.19 -19.75 -13.24
CA THR A 208 -4.48 -18.92 -12.26
C THR A 208 -5.46 -18.05 -11.51
N VAL A 209 -5.93 -18.54 -10.36
CA VAL A 209 -6.92 -17.83 -9.51
C VAL A 209 -6.31 -16.62 -8.79
N PHE A 210 -4.99 -16.61 -8.58
CA PHE A 210 -4.26 -15.56 -7.88
C PHE A 210 -3.74 -14.45 -8.79
N LEU A 211 -4.26 -14.32 -10.03
CA LEU A 211 -3.79 -13.29 -10.95
C LEU A 211 -3.94 -11.87 -10.37
N PRO A 212 -5.08 -11.45 -9.79
CA PRO A 212 -5.21 -10.11 -9.19
C PRO A 212 -4.19 -9.87 -8.07
N LEU A 213 -4.01 -10.86 -7.20
CA LEU A 213 -3.02 -10.81 -6.12
C LEU A 213 -1.60 -10.62 -6.66
N THR A 214 -1.26 -11.37 -7.71
CA THR A 214 0.04 -11.27 -8.39
C THR A 214 0.23 -9.86 -8.95
N LEU A 215 -0.75 -9.32 -9.65
CA LEU A 215 -0.70 -7.98 -10.25
C LEU A 215 -0.59 -6.85 -9.21
N GLY A 216 -1.02 -7.07 -7.97
CA GLY A 216 -0.83 -6.10 -6.87
C GLY A 216 0.52 -6.17 -6.17
N THR A 217 1.43 -7.05 -6.57
CA THR A 217 2.79 -7.10 -6.01
C THR A 217 3.70 -6.01 -6.61
N ARG A 218 4.90 -5.86 -6.05
CA ARG A 218 5.84 -4.78 -6.42
C ARG A 218 6.25 -4.72 -7.90
N TYR A 219 6.06 -5.79 -8.67
CA TYR A 219 6.38 -5.83 -10.11
C TYR A 219 5.21 -5.43 -11.00
N GLY A 220 4.00 -5.27 -10.46
CA GLY A 220 2.79 -4.90 -11.22
C GLY A 220 2.63 -3.41 -11.50
N ARG A 221 3.74 -2.68 -11.52
CA ARG A 221 3.75 -1.22 -11.73
C ARG A 221 3.49 -0.89 -13.17
N ILE A 222 2.62 0.10 -13.39
CA ILE A 222 2.29 0.61 -14.71
C ILE A 222 3.21 1.78 -15.05
N VAL A 223 3.85 1.66 -16.21
CA VAL A 223 4.70 2.65 -16.84
C VAL A 223 4.07 3.06 -18.17
N LYS A 224 4.37 4.29 -18.60
CA LYS A 224 3.91 4.79 -19.89
C LYS A 224 4.54 3.98 -21.03
N ASP A 225 3.75 3.71 -22.06
CA ASP A 225 4.21 3.04 -23.27
C ASP A 225 5.43 3.77 -23.87
N MET A 226 6.38 3.00 -24.41
CA MET A 226 7.62 3.49 -25.00
C MET A 226 8.58 4.22 -24.04
N THR A 227 8.40 4.11 -22.72
CA THR A 227 9.36 4.66 -21.74
C THR A 227 10.69 3.93 -21.83
N THR A 228 11.79 4.66 -22.06
CA THR A 228 13.14 4.10 -22.17
C THR A 228 13.97 4.29 -20.91
N ASP A 229 13.68 5.31 -20.11
CA ASP A 229 14.32 5.56 -18.82
C ASP A 229 13.36 5.18 -17.69
N LEU A 230 13.61 4.00 -17.11
CA LEU A 230 12.85 3.48 -15.97
C LEU A 230 13.50 3.82 -14.63
N ALA A 231 14.71 4.40 -14.64
CA ALA A 231 15.45 4.79 -13.43
C ALA A 231 15.41 6.32 -13.19
N GLY A 232 15.00 7.09 -14.19
CA GLY A 232 14.75 8.53 -14.10
C GLY A 232 13.61 8.88 -13.13
N PRO A 233 13.37 10.19 -12.88
CA PRO A 233 12.29 10.63 -12.01
C PRO A 233 10.98 10.06 -12.54
N GLY A 234 10.49 9.06 -11.81
CA GLY A 234 9.38 8.22 -12.22
C GLY A 234 8.17 9.04 -12.58
N ILE A 235 7.46 8.50 -13.57
CA ILE A 235 6.20 9.04 -14.03
C ILE A 235 5.18 8.67 -12.96
N PHE A 236 5.04 9.56 -11.98
CA PHE A 236 4.07 9.49 -10.90
C PHE A 236 2.63 9.31 -11.47
N CYS A 237 1.68 8.96 -10.64
CA CYS A 237 0.29 8.98 -11.04
C CYS A 237 -0.49 9.25 -9.78
N HIS A 238 -0.39 10.48 -9.28
CA HIS A 238 -1.48 10.98 -8.46
C HIS A 238 -2.46 11.61 -9.42
N THR A 239 -3.48 10.83 -9.79
CA THR A 239 -4.79 11.46 -9.68
C THR A 239 -4.92 11.88 -8.21
N GLU A 240 -5.18 13.14 -7.92
CA GLU A 240 -5.77 13.57 -6.65
C GLU A 240 -7.10 12.83 -6.53
N SER A 241 -7.03 11.59 -6.11
CA SER A 241 -8.11 10.63 -6.30
C SER A 241 -8.83 10.48 -4.97
N PRO A 242 -10.18 10.46 -4.96
CA PRO A 242 -10.98 10.09 -3.78
C PRO A 242 -10.58 8.73 -3.16
N LEU A 243 -9.72 7.96 -3.84
CA LEU A 243 -9.07 6.74 -3.37
C LEU A 243 -8.31 6.86 -2.04
N LEU A 244 -7.76 8.01 -1.65
CA LEU A 244 -7.14 8.14 -0.33
C LEU A 244 -8.19 8.10 0.79
N ALA A 245 -9.39 8.64 0.54
CA ALA A 245 -10.50 8.58 1.49
C ALA A 245 -11.09 7.16 1.55
N GLU A 246 -11.21 6.47 0.42
CA GLU A 246 -11.72 5.10 0.33
C GLU A 246 -10.72 4.08 0.93
N TRP A 247 -9.42 4.24 0.69
CA TRP A 247 -8.39 3.38 1.27
C TRP A 247 -8.23 3.60 2.78
N ALA A 248 -8.33 4.85 3.25
CA ALA A 248 -8.41 5.15 4.69
C ALA A 248 -9.66 4.54 5.36
N ALA A 249 -10.77 4.40 4.63
CA ALA A 249 -11.97 3.75 5.13
C ALA A 249 -11.87 2.21 5.18
N LEU A 250 -11.10 1.60 4.27
CA LEU A 250 -10.89 0.14 4.22
C LEU A 250 -9.78 -0.36 5.17
N SER A 251 -8.89 0.53 5.62
CA SER A 251 -7.78 0.21 6.52
C SER A 251 -8.01 0.60 7.99
N GLY A 252 -9.23 1.06 8.31
CA GLY A 252 -9.68 1.43 9.66
C GLY A 252 -10.21 0.27 10.49
#